data_AF-A0A7W8PHK7-F1
#
_entry.id   AF-A0A7W8PHK7-F1
#
_cell.length_a   1.000
_cell.length_b   1.000
_cell.length_c   1.000
_cell.angle_alpha   90.00
_cell.angle_beta   90.00
_cell.angle_gamma   90.00
#
_symmetry.space_group_name_H-M   'P 1'
#
loop_
_entity.id
_entity.type
_entity.pdbx_description
1 polymer ?
#
loop_
_entity_poly.entity_id
_entity_poly.type
_entity_poly.pdbx_seq_one_letter_code
_entity_poly.pdbx_strand_id
1 'polypeptide(L)'
;MTNPDLLDYIARQGYSHVRELPDGTIVGLCRLLFTTGLCIDLDIEGWGRRYCFERREDALRELEKLRSGDDVPTDFVGQRTR
;
A
#
# COMPACT_ATOMS: atom_id res chain seq x y z
N MET A 1 10.10 -17.73 -4.38
CA MET A 1 9.40 -16.76 -5.23
C MET A 1 10.34 -15.61 -5.47
N THR A 2 10.54 -15.16 -6.72
CA THR A 2 11.34 -13.96 -6.95
C THR A 2 10.51 -12.70 -6.61
N ASN A 3 11.15 -11.56 -6.45
CA ASN A 3 10.45 -10.31 -6.13
C ASN A 3 9.41 -9.91 -7.20
N PRO A 4 9.71 -10.01 -8.52
CA PRO A 4 8.73 -9.78 -9.56
C PRO A 4 7.50 -10.70 -9.49
N ASP A 5 7.71 -11.99 -9.16
CA ASP A 5 6.60 -12.95 -9.01
C ASP A 5 5.68 -12.57 -7.83
N LEU A 6 6.26 -12.09 -6.73
CA LEU A 6 5.52 -11.62 -5.56
C LEU A 6 4.69 -10.38 -5.88
N LEU A 7 5.25 -9.41 -6.60
CA LEU A 7 4.54 -8.20 -7.01
C LEU A 7 3.36 -8.52 -7.93
N ASP A 8 3.54 -9.42 -8.92
CA ASP A 8 2.46 -9.87 -9.80
C ASP A 8 1.38 -10.63 -9.03
N TYR A 9 1.78 -11.50 -8.11
CA TYR A 9 0.85 -12.21 -7.23
C TYR A 9 0.00 -11.24 -6.41
N ILE A 10 0.62 -10.25 -5.74
CA ILE A 10 -0.08 -9.23 -4.95
C ILE A 10 -1.02 -8.40 -5.84
N ALA A 11 -0.58 -7.97 -7.02
CA ALA A 11 -1.42 -7.20 -7.94
C ALA A 11 -2.70 -7.97 -8.34
N ARG A 12 -2.60 -9.29 -8.55
CA ARG A 12 -3.75 -10.16 -8.86
C ARG A 12 -4.74 -10.31 -7.70
N GLN A 13 -4.34 -10.02 -6.46
CA GLN A 13 -5.26 -10.02 -5.29
C GLN A 13 -6.11 -8.74 -5.19
N GLY A 14 -6.03 -7.84 -6.17
CA GLY A 14 -6.83 -6.61 -6.21
C GLY A 14 -6.13 -5.37 -5.63
N TYR A 15 -4.85 -5.48 -5.30
CA TYR A 15 -4.01 -4.32 -5.03
C TYR A 15 -3.59 -3.66 -6.36
N SER A 16 -3.44 -2.34 -6.35
CA SER A 16 -3.02 -1.55 -7.51
C SER A 16 -1.84 -0.67 -7.15
N HIS A 17 -1.08 -0.21 -8.14
CA HIS A 17 0.11 0.64 -7.92
C HIS A 17 1.12 -0.05 -6.99
N VAL A 18 1.22 -1.38 -7.09
CA VAL A 18 2.10 -2.20 -6.26
C VAL A 18 3.54 -1.94 -6.70
N ARG A 19 4.41 -1.61 -5.73
CA ARG A 19 5.84 -1.43 -5.98
C ARG A 19 6.64 -1.73 -4.72
N GLU A 20 7.91 -2.06 -4.94
CA GLU A 20 8.90 -2.17 -3.88
C GLU A 20 9.56 -0.81 -3.60
N LEU A 21 9.83 -0.53 -2.32
CA LEU A 21 10.58 0.63 -1.85
C LEU A 21 12.09 0.31 -1.79
N PRO A 22 12.97 1.33 -1.72
CA PRO A 22 14.42 1.12 -1.56
C PRO A 22 14.85 0.20 -0.41
N ASP A 23 14.06 0.10 0.66
CA ASP A 23 14.33 -0.75 1.82
C ASP A 23 13.77 -2.19 1.68
N GLY A 24 13.17 -2.51 0.53
CA GLY A 24 12.55 -3.82 0.26
C GLY A 24 11.08 -3.92 0.68
N THR A 25 10.51 -2.89 1.31
CA THR A 25 9.09 -2.89 1.68
C THR A 25 8.22 -2.84 0.44
N ILE A 26 7.19 -3.69 0.35
CA ILE A 26 6.21 -3.62 -0.72
C ILE A 26 5.02 -2.78 -0.27
N VAL A 27 4.63 -1.84 -1.12
CA VAL A 27 3.51 -0.92 -0.89
C VAL A 27 2.53 -0.99 -2.06
N GLY A 28 1.29 -0.58 -1.83
CA GLY A 28 0.27 -0.51 -2.87
C GLY A 28 -1.05 0.07 -2.38
N LEU A 29 -2.03 0.18 -3.26
CA LEU A 29 -3.36 0.70 -2.95
C LEU A 29 -4.41 -0.40 -3.06
N CYS A 30 -5.35 -0.46 -2.12
CA CYS A 30 -6.57 -1.26 -2.22
C CYS A 30 -7.81 -0.34 -2.22
N ARG A 31 -8.86 -0.74 -2.96
CA ARG A 31 -10.16 -0.06 -2.90
C ARG A 31 -11.00 -0.65 -1.76
N LEU A 32 -11.60 0.22 -0.96
CA LEU A 32 -12.61 -0.14 0.05
C LEU A 32 -14.00 0.35 -0.41
N LEU A 33 -15.03 0.03 0.35
CA LEU A 33 -16.42 0.43 0.06
C LEU A 33 -16.55 1.94 -0.21
N PHE A 34 -15.88 2.77 0.60
CA PHE A 34 -15.98 4.24 0.52
C PHE A 34 -14.63 4.93 0.34
N THR A 35 -13.55 4.34 0.83
CA THR A 35 -12.21 4.94 0.88
C THR A 35 -11.20 4.19 0.00
N THR A 36 -10.01 4.75 -0.15
CA THR A 36 -8.85 4.10 -0.75
C THR A 36 -7.81 3.86 0.33
N GLY A 37 -7.36 2.61 0.48
CA GLY A 37 -6.33 2.23 1.45
C GLY A 37 -4.95 2.21 0.82
N LEU A 38 -4.02 2.99 1.35
CA LEU A 38 -2.59 2.83 1.13
C LEU A 38 -2.09 1.74 2.08
N CYS A 39 -1.62 0.63 1.54
CA CYS A 39 -1.10 -0.52 2.27
C CYS A 39 0.43 -0.51 2.28
N ILE A 40 1.01 -0.78 3.44
CA ILE A 40 2.44 -0.91 3.69
C ILE A 40 2.70 -2.30 4.26
N ASP A 41 3.90 -2.83 4.00
CA ASP A 41 4.32 -4.20 4.34
C ASP A 41 3.39 -5.22 3.68
N LEU A 42 3.23 -5.11 2.36
CA LEU A 42 2.48 -6.10 1.59
C LEU A 42 3.30 -7.38 1.40
N ASP A 43 2.67 -8.51 1.69
CA ASP A 43 3.22 -9.84 1.46
C ASP A 43 2.14 -10.81 0.97
N ILE A 44 2.41 -12.11 1.07
CA ILE A 44 1.47 -13.15 0.65
C ILE A 44 0.22 -13.25 1.55
N GLU A 45 0.29 -12.79 2.80
CA GLU A 45 -0.78 -12.87 3.81
C GLU A 45 -1.63 -11.59 3.85
N GLY A 46 -1.11 -10.48 3.31
CA GLY A 46 -1.84 -9.24 3.13
C GLY A 46 -0.96 -8.03 3.39
N TRP A 47 -1.45 -7.09 4.22
CA TRP A 47 -0.74 -5.88 4.62
C TRP A 47 -0.49 -5.90 6.13
N GLY A 48 0.65 -5.37 6.55
CA GLY A 48 0.93 -5.09 7.97
C GLY A 48 0.26 -3.80 8.44
N ARG A 49 0.27 -2.75 7.60
CA ARG A 49 -0.31 -1.43 7.92
C ARG A 49 -1.15 -0.90 6.77
N ARG A 50 -2.24 -0.18 7.07
CA ARG A 50 -3.09 0.46 6.08
C ARG A 50 -3.60 1.83 6.53
N TYR A 51 -3.39 2.84 5.70
CA TYR A 51 -3.87 4.22 5.87
C TYR A 51 -4.99 4.51 4.85
N CYS A 52 -6.13 5.00 5.31
CA CYS A 52 -7.32 5.19 4.49
C CYS A 52 -7.51 6.67 4.14
N PHE A 53 -7.82 6.93 2.87
CA PHE A 53 -8.07 8.25 2.31
C PHE A 53 -9.47 8.30 1.68
N GLU A 54 -10.17 9.42 1.80
CA GLU A 54 -11.47 9.60 1.14
C GLU A 54 -11.32 9.62 -0.38
N ARG A 55 -10.33 10.35 -0.88
CA ARG A 55 -10.05 10.47 -2.32
C ARG A 55 -8.90 9.56 -2.71
N ARG A 56 -9.06 8.92 -3.87
CA ARG A 56 -8.01 8.09 -4.48
C ARG A 56 -6.74 8.88 -4.79
N GLU A 57 -6.90 10.14 -5.23
CA GLU A 57 -5.80 11.04 -5.59
C GLU A 57 -4.89 11.35 -4.40
N ASP A 58 -5.46 11.48 -3.20
CA ASP A 58 -4.68 11.71 -1.97
C ASP A 58 -3.85 10.48 -1.62
N ALA A 59 -4.45 9.28 -1.67
CA ALA A 59 -3.72 8.03 -1.46
C ALA A 59 -2.58 7.83 -2.48
N LEU A 60 -2.80 8.19 -3.75
CA LEU A 60 -1.78 8.09 -4.79
C LEU A 60 -0.62 9.06 -4.53
N ARG A 61 -0.94 10.33 -4.21
CA ARG A 61 0.05 11.34 -3.87
C ARG A 61 0.92 10.91 -2.69
N GLU A 62 0.31 10.35 -1.64
CA GLU A 62 1.08 9.86 -0.49
C GLU A 62 1.91 8.62 -0.82
N LEU A 63 1.39 7.69 -1.64
CA LEU A 63 2.14 6.53 -2.11
C LEU A 63 3.42 6.93 -2.86
N GLU A 64 3.36 7.97 -3.69
CA GLU A 64 4.51 8.49 -4.45
C GLU A 64 5.60 9.10 -3.56
N LYS A 65 5.23 9.59 -2.38
CA LYS A 65 6.18 10.15 -1.40
C LYS A 65 6.97 9.08 -0.66
N LEU A 66 6.42 7.88 -0.46
CA LEU A 66 7.07 6.83 0.34
C LEU A 66 8.43 6.40 -0.22
N ARG A 67 9.40 6.28 0.68
CA ARG A 67 10.78 5.85 0.48
C ARG A 67 11.17 4.71 1.43
N SER A 68 10.46 4.53 2.54
CA SER A 68 10.63 3.42 3.48
C SER A 68 9.28 2.90 4.00
N GLY A 69 9.25 1.65 4.45
CA GLY A 69 8.11 1.08 5.18
C GLY A 69 7.79 1.78 6.50
N ASP A 70 8.76 2.51 7.06
CA ASP A 70 8.56 3.31 8.28
C ASP A 70 8.02 4.71 8.01
N ASP A 71 7.90 5.11 6.74
CA ASP A 71 7.27 6.37 6.39
C ASP A 71 5.78 6.35 6.74
N VAL A 72 5.31 7.43 7.37
CA VAL A 72 3.90 7.59 7.75
C VAL A 72 3.25 8.60 6.81
N PRO A 73 2.27 8.19 5.98
CA PRO A 73 1.47 9.11 5.18
C PRO A 73 0.78 10.18 6.02
N THR A 74 0.57 11.38 5.47
CA THR A 74 -0.22 12.43 6.13
C THR A 74 -1.66 12.45 5.63
N ASP A 75 -2.55 13.17 6.32
CA ASP A 75 -3.92 13.47 5.88
C ASP A 75 -4.83 12.25 5.62
N PHE A 76 -4.53 11.11 6.24
CA PHE A 76 -5.42 9.96 6.23
C PHE A 76 -6.59 10.14 7.20
N VAL A 77 -7.75 9.58 6.87
CA VAL A 77 -8.97 9.62 7.69
C VAL A 77 -9.12 8.41 8.61
N GLY A 78 -8.27 7.41 8.47
CA GLY A 78 -8.19 6.28 9.39
C GLY A 78 -7.01 5.36 9.13
N GLN A 79 -6.58 4.61 10.14
CA GLN A 79 -5.48 3.66 10.02
C GLN A 79 -5.81 2.31 10.66
N ARG A 80 -5.17 1.24 10.20
CA ARG A 80 -5.22 -0.10 10.79
C ARG A 80 -3.85 -0.75 10.73
N THR A 81 -3.51 -1.46 11.80
CA THR A 81 -2.36 -2.35 11.87
C THR A 81 -2.85 -3.77 12.12
N ARG A 82 -2.16 -4.76 11.56
CA ARG A 82 -2.51 -6.18 11.69
C ARG A 82 -1.50 -6.93 12.55
#